data_AF-A0A2H0QVZ9-F1
#
_entry.id   AF-A0A2H0QVZ9-F1
#
_cell.length_a   1.000
_cell.length_b   1.000
_cell.length_c   1.000
_cell.angle_alpha   90.00
_cell.angle_beta   90.00
_cell.angle_gamma   90.00
#
_symmetry.space_group_name_H-M   'P 1'
#
loop_
_entity.id
_entity.type
_entity.pdbx_description
1 polymer ?
#
loop_
_entity_poly.entity_id
_entity_poly.type
_entity_poly.pdbx_seq_one_letter_code
_entity_poly.pdbx_strand_id
1 'polypeptide(L)'
;MTQVSIGDSKSDVYFVYDGDCPICQIAAKELKIRKAVGKLHLIDARSDKENSVVKEVNAKGLNLDEGMVIKFNNTYYHGADALQVMALLGTNQSWFNRVNYLLFRSPILSKICYPFMRSARNFALKFKGVPKIDNICDKDQPTFRPIFGDSWSSLPPVMSKHYANRPYSNDIVTVKGKMDVKFNWFIKLMSPFLRLSGALVPYEGNDIPTIVRFKSEPHSNVFCFDREFRFVNKKPFHFNSRMIPQNGNEVIEFMRFGIGWKCKYSYDGKKVVLAHKGYVWKIFNINIPVPIGLLLGSGYAEEEALSDNSFKMKMVITHMLFGKMYEYKGTFKVVENE
;
A
#
# COMPACT_ATOMS: atom_id res chain seq x y z
N MET A 1 37.23 -19.70 28.29
CA MET A 1 36.80 -20.55 27.18
C MET A 1 35.60 -21.34 27.66
N THR A 2 34.40 -20.88 27.33
CA THR A 2 33.15 -21.52 27.77
C THR A 2 32.59 -22.24 26.55
N GLN A 3 32.72 -23.56 26.54
CA GLN A 3 32.15 -24.42 25.50
C GLN A 3 30.63 -24.32 25.56
N VAL A 4 30.03 -23.74 24.53
CA VAL A 4 28.59 -23.84 24.29
C VAL A 4 28.34 -25.24 23.72
N SER A 5 27.83 -26.13 24.56
CA SER A 5 27.34 -27.45 24.19
C SER A 5 26.18 -27.31 23.21
N ILE A 6 26.42 -27.71 21.96
CA ILE A 6 25.41 -27.76 20.88
C ILE A 6 24.49 -28.94 21.20
N GLY A 7 23.36 -28.64 21.83
CA GLY A 7 22.26 -29.57 22.03
C GLY A 7 21.56 -29.89 20.71
N ASP A 8 21.30 -31.18 20.51
CA ASP A 8 20.83 -31.82 19.29
C ASP A 8 19.31 -31.62 19.04
N SER A 9 18.89 -30.40 18.69
CA SER A 9 17.56 -30.17 18.11
C SER A 9 17.71 -29.74 16.65
N LYS A 10 17.46 -30.65 15.70
CA LYS A 10 17.35 -30.30 14.27
C LYS A 10 16.19 -29.32 14.11
N SER A 11 16.48 -28.04 13.99
CA SER A 11 15.45 -27.03 13.76
C SER A 11 14.92 -27.12 12.34
N ASP A 12 13.61 -27.33 12.19
CA ASP A 12 12.94 -27.29 10.89
C ASP A 12 13.03 -25.88 10.28
N VAL A 13 13.30 -25.83 8.98
CA VAL A 13 13.33 -24.58 8.20
C VAL A 13 12.13 -24.59 7.27
N TYR A 14 11.29 -23.56 7.34
CA TYR A 14 10.18 -23.40 6.39
C TYR A 14 10.49 -22.25 5.45
N PHE A 15 10.34 -22.48 4.15
CA PHE A 15 10.46 -21.48 3.09
C PHE A 15 9.10 -21.31 2.42
N VAL A 16 8.45 -20.18 2.71
CA VAL A 16 7.19 -19.78 2.10
C VAL A 16 7.50 -18.87 0.92
N TYR A 17 7.06 -19.27 -0.28
CA TYR A 17 7.40 -18.59 -1.52
C TYR A 17 6.23 -18.54 -2.49
N ASP A 18 6.39 -17.73 -3.54
CA ASP A 18 5.42 -17.60 -4.64
C ASP A 18 5.74 -18.64 -5.72
N GLY A 19 4.92 -19.69 -5.81
CA GLY A 19 5.11 -20.77 -6.77
C GLY A 19 4.99 -20.37 -8.23
N ASP A 20 4.32 -19.28 -8.58
CA ASP A 20 4.22 -18.83 -9.98
C ASP A 20 5.40 -17.91 -10.38
N CYS A 21 6.16 -17.43 -9.40
CA CYS A 21 7.33 -16.58 -9.63
C CYS A 21 8.56 -17.43 -10.04
N PRO A 22 9.11 -17.24 -11.26
CA PRO A 22 10.27 -18.01 -11.73
C PRO A 22 11.49 -17.87 -10.80
N ILE A 23 11.72 -16.66 -10.28
CA ILE A 23 12.85 -16.39 -9.37
C ILE A 23 12.69 -17.15 -8.05
N CYS A 24 11.47 -17.19 -7.50
CA CYS A 24 11.18 -17.90 -6.26
C CYS A 24 11.26 -19.42 -6.45
N GLN A 25 10.80 -19.95 -7.60
CA GLN A 25 10.95 -21.36 -7.95
C GLN A 25 12.42 -21.79 -8.04
N ILE A 26 13.28 -20.97 -8.65
CA ILE A 26 14.72 -21.24 -8.72
C ILE A 26 15.31 -21.30 -7.31
N ALA A 27 14.99 -20.32 -6.45
CA ALA A 27 15.44 -20.31 -5.07
C ALA A 27 14.98 -21.55 -4.28
N ALA A 28 13.69 -21.94 -4.40
CA ALA A 28 13.13 -23.13 -3.76
C ALA A 28 13.86 -24.41 -4.21
N LYS A 29 14.14 -24.53 -5.51
CA LYS A 29 14.86 -25.68 -6.08
C LYS A 29 16.29 -25.76 -5.56
N GLU A 30 17.00 -24.63 -5.48
CA GLU A 30 18.35 -24.59 -4.93
C GLU A 30 18.39 -25.01 -3.46
N LEU A 31 17.46 -24.54 -2.64
CA LEU A 31 17.38 -24.92 -1.23
C LEU A 31 17.13 -26.43 -1.06
N LYS A 32 16.25 -27.02 -1.88
CA LYS A 32 15.96 -28.46 -1.85
C LYS A 32 17.20 -29.33 -2.04
N ILE A 33 18.12 -28.89 -2.90
CA ILE A 33 19.33 -29.65 -3.26
C ILE A 33 20.34 -29.63 -2.09
N ARG A 34 20.35 -28.58 -1.26
CA ARG A 34 21.49 -28.30 -0.38
C ARG A 34 21.49 -28.98 0.99
N LYS A 35 20.45 -29.75 1.37
CA LYS A 35 20.32 -30.74 2.50
C LYS A 35 21.08 -30.50 3.84
N ALA A 36 21.69 -29.34 4.08
CA ALA A 36 22.64 -29.11 5.16
C ALA A 36 22.00 -28.47 6.40
N VAL A 37 20.73 -28.07 6.33
CA VAL A 37 20.03 -27.35 7.40
C VAL A 37 18.71 -28.04 7.70
N GLY A 38 18.72 -28.93 8.69
CA GLY A 38 17.51 -29.56 9.23
C GLY A 38 16.59 -30.20 8.18
N LYS A 39 15.30 -30.34 8.54
CA LYS A 39 14.26 -30.72 7.58
C LYS A 39 13.74 -29.44 6.93
N LEU A 40 14.02 -29.27 5.64
CA LEU A 40 13.52 -28.14 4.86
C LEU A 40 12.10 -28.41 4.36
N HIS A 41 11.19 -27.50 4.67
CA HIS A 41 9.81 -27.49 4.21
C HIS A 41 9.61 -26.35 3.21
N LEU A 42 9.37 -26.69 1.95
CA LEU A 42 8.99 -25.74 0.91
C LEU A 42 7.48 -25.62 0.88
N ILE A 43 6.94 -24.40 1.00
CA ILE A 43 5.50 -24.14 0.99
C ILE A 43 5.20 -23.12 -0.10
N ASP A 44 4.37 -23.50 -1.06
CA ASP A 44 3.89 -22.56 -2.09
C ASP A 44 2.66 -21.83 -1.55
N ALA A 45 2.79 -20.52 -1.37
CA ALA A 45 1.72 -19.68 -0.85
C ALA A 45 0.45 -19.64 -1.72
N ARG A 46 0.54 -20.09 -2.98
CA ARG A 46 -0.62 -20.13 -3.89
C ARG A 46 -1.46 -21.38 -3.71
N SER A 47 -0.83 -22.54 -3.64
CA SER A 47 -1.53 -23.83 -3.45
C SER A 47 -1.85 -24.10 -1.98
N ASP A 48 -0.98 -23.70 -1.06
CA ASP A 48 -0.99 -24.16 0.33
C ASP A 48 -1.53 -23.08 1.29
N LYS A 49 -2.56 -22.34 0.88
CA LYS A 49 -3.14 -21.23 1.67
C LYS A 49 -3.56 -21.62 3.09
N GLU A 50 -4.03 -22.87 3.25
CA GLU A 50 -4.49 -23.39 4.54
C GLU A 50 -3.36 -23.89 5.45
N ASN A 51 -2.11 -23.88 4.98
CA ASN A 51 -0.96 -24.30 5.76
C ASN A 51 -0.78 -23.42 7.01
N SER A 52 -0.48 -24.03 8.15
CA SER A 52 -0.32 -23.33 9.44
C SER A 52 0.74 -22.22 9.38
N VAL A 53 1.85 -22.44 8.68
CA VAL A 53 2.91 -21.43 8.55
C VAL A 53 2.46 -20.26 7.67
N VAL A 54 1.66 -20.51 6.63
CA VAL A 54 1.08 -19.42 5.81
C VAL A 54 0.11 -18.59 6.65
N LYS A 55 -0.72 -19.23 7.48
CA LYS A 55 -1.61 -18.53 8.42
C LYS A 55 -0.83 -17.68 9.43
N GLU A 56 0.28 -18.19 9.97
CA GLU A 56 1.17 -17.44 10.86
C GLU A 56 1.81 -16.24 10.14
N VAL A 57 2.25 -16.40 8.89
CA VAL A 57 2.80 -15.34 8.05
C VAL A 57 1.77 -14.23 7.83
N ASN A 58 0.51 -14.60 7.54
CA ASN A 58 -0.59 -13.66 7.36
C ASN A 58 -0.92 -12.93 8.67
N ALA A 59 -1.00 -13.67 9.79
CA ALA A 59 -1.25 -13.10 11.12
C ALA A 59 -0.15 -12.11 11.56
N LYS A 60 1.08 -12.28 11.07
CA LYS A 60 2.20 -11.34 11.29
C LYS A 60 2.23 -10.17 10.30
N GLY A 61 1.30 -10.10 9.34
CA GLY A 61 1.26 -9.05 8.32
C GLY A 61 2.48 -9.06 7.39
N LEU A 62 3.11 -10.22 7.19
CA LEU A 62 4.25 -10.35 6.28
C LEU A 62 3.72 -10.50 4.84
N ASN A 63 4.00 -9.51 3.99
CA ASN A 63 3.41 -9.42 2.66
C ASN A 63 4.17 -10.28 1.63
N LEU A 64 3.55 -11.37 1.19
CA LEU A 64 4.15 -12.31 0.25
C LEU A 64 4.30 -11.74 -1.18
N ASP A 65 3.61 -10.66 -1.53
CA ASP A 65 3.86 -9.92 -2.79
C ASP A 65 5.11 -9.03 -2.70
N GLU A 66 5.56 -8.71 -1.48
CA GLU A 66 6.76 -7.93 -1.27
C GLU A 66 8.01 -8.80 -1.16
N GLY A 67 7.87 -10.05 -0.70
CA GLY A 67 8.99 -10.98 -0.55
C GLY A 67 8.61 -12.41 -0.17
N MET A 68 9.61 -13.28 -0.14
CA MET A 68 9.51 -14.64 0.41
C MET A 68 9.76 -14.60 1.93
N VAL A 69 9.32 -15.63 2.64
CA VAL A 69 9.49 -15.74 4.09
C VAL A 69 10.24 -17.02 4.46
N ILE A 70 11.18 -16.90 5.40
CA ILE A 70 11.82 -18.03 6.07
C ILE A 70 11.44 -18.06 7.54
N LYS A 71 10.92 -19.18 8.00
CA LYS A 71 10.74 -19.48 9.43
C LYS A 71 11.87 -20.40 9.88
N PHE A 72 12.64 -19.96 10.86
CA PHE A 72 13.73 -20.73 11.47
C PHE A 72 13.80 -20.40 12.97
N ASN A 73 13.84 -21.42 13.84
CA ASN A 73 13.84 -21.24 15.30
C ASN A 73 12.73 -20.28 15.78
N ASN A 74 11.50 -20.46 15.27
CA ASN A 74 10.34 -19.63 15.56
C ASN A 74 10.49 -18.12 15.20
N THR A 75 11.55 -17.76 14.47
CA THR A 75 11.81 -16.41 13.97
C THR A 75 11.47 -16.35 12.48
N TYR A 76 10.88 -15.24 12.04
CA TYR A 76 10.43 -15.04 10.66
C TYR A 76 11.29 -13.96 10.01
N TYR A 77 11.86 -14.30 8.87
CA TYR A 77 12.67 -13.41 8.07
C TYR A 77 11.95 -13.17 6.76
N HIS A 78 11.82 -11.91 6.35
CA HIS A 78 11.03 -11.54 5.18
C HIS A 78 11.89 -10.77 4.18
N GLY A 79 11.78 -11.16 2.90
CA GLY A 79 12.43 -10.46 1.80
C GLY A 79 13.96 -10.44 1.88
N ALA A 80 14.56 -9.26 2.07
CA ALA A 80 16.01 -9.11 2.16
C ALA A 80 16.61 -9.94 3.32
N ASP A 81 15.93 -9.97 4.47
CA ASP A 81 16.39 -10.73 5.63
C ASP A 81 16.31 -12.24 5.37
N ALA A 82 15.30 -12.69 4.61
CA ALA A 82 15.19 -14.08 4.18
C ALA A 82 16.35 -14.46 3.25
N LEU A 83 16.75 -13.60 2.31
CA LEU A 83 17.92 -13.83 1.46
C LEU A 83 19.21 -13.97 2.27
N GLN A 84 19.39 -13.13 3.29
CA GLN A 84 20.55 -13.23 4.18
C GLN A 84 20.56 -14.55 4.94
N VAL A 85 19.41 -14.97 5.48
CA VAL A 85 19.30 -16.28 6.14
C VAL A 85 19.57 -17.42 5.16
N MET A 86 19.06 -17.37 3.92
CA MET A 86 19.41 -18.38 2.90
C MET A 86 20.92 -18.43 2.64
N ALA A 87 21.60 -17.27 2.58
CA ALA A 87 23.04 -17.23 2.37
C ALA A 87 23.81 -17.87 3.55
N LEU A 88 23.34 -17.69 4.78
CA LEU A 88 23.93 -18.32 5.99
C LEU A 88 23.65 -19.82 6.08
N LEU A 89 22.46 -20.24 5.63
CA LEU A 89 22.03 -21.64 5.62
C LEU A 89 22.57 -22.42 4.40
N GLY A 90 23.05 -21.74 3.37
CA GLY A 90 23.58 -22.34 2.15
C GLY A 90 25.04 -22.79 2.30
N THR A 91 25.32 -24.06 1.99
CA THR A 91 26.69 -24.58 1.86
C THR A 91 27.34 -24.12 0.54
N ASN A 92 28.64 -23.86 0.60
CA ASN A 92 29.28 -22.76 -0.12
C ASN A 92 30.22 -23.23 -1.24
N GLN A 93 29.72 -23.71 -2.39
CA GLN A 93 30.59 -24.24 -3.47
C GLN A 93 30.16 -23.99 -4.94
N SER A 94 29.67 -22.79 -5.30
CA SER A 94 29.61 -22.43 -6.74
C SER A 94 30.06 -20.99 -7.00
N TRP A 95 30.69 -20.72 -8.14
CA TRP A 95 31.30 -19.41 -8.43
C TRP A 95 30.25 -18.31 -8.61
N PHE A 96 29.08 -18.62 -9.21
CA PHE A 96 27.90 -17.74 -9.23
C PHE A 96 27.29 -17.54 -7.83
N ASN A 97 27.43 -18.52 -6.93
CA ASN A 97 27.04 -18.37 -5.53
C ASN A 97 27.97 -17.44 -4.76
N ARG A 98 29.25 -17.30 -5.13
CA ARG A 98 30.22 -16.55 -4.32
C ARG A 98 29.95 -15.04 -4.34
N VAL A 99 29.57 -14.50 -5.51
CA VAL A 99 29.17 -13.09 -5.66
C VAL A 99 27.84 -12.83 -4.97
N ASN A 100 26.81 -13.68 -5.18
CA ASN A 100 25.54 -13.58 -4.47
C ASN A 100 25.73 -13.72 -2.95
N TYR A 101 26.54 -14.67 -2.49
CA TYR A 101 26.87 -14.86 -1.08
C TYR A 101 27.57 -13.66 -0.47
N LEU A 102 28.53 -13.05 -1.17
CA LEU A 102 29.20 -11.82 -0.71
C LEU A 102 28.24 -10.62 -0.66
N LEU A 103 27.37 -10.48 -1.66
CA LEU A 103 26.33 -9.45 -1.70
C LEU A 103 25.32 -9.61 -0.55
N PHE A 104 24.85 -10.84 -0.29
CA PHE A 104 23.80 -11.11 0.70
C PHE A 104 24.31 -11.39 2.12
N ARG A 105 25.62 -11.56 2.32
CA ARG A 105 26.23 -11.61 3.66
C ARG A 105 26.21 -10.25 4.35
N SER A 106 26.26 -9.16 3.57
CA SER A 106 26.15 -7.81 4.11
C SER A 106 24.67 -7.43 4.25
N PRO A 107 24.20 -7.08 5.47
CA PRO A 107 22.85 -6.57 5.68
C PRO A 107 22.56 -5.30 4.86
N ILE A 108 23.59 -4.49 4.61
CA ILE A 108 23.48 -3.22 3.89
C ILE A 108 23.28 -3.49 2.39
N LEU A 109 24.14 -4.32 1.77
CA LEU A 109 24.01 -4.62 0.35
C LEU A 109 22.70 -5.37 0.05
N SER A 110 22.28 -6.28 0.91
CA SER A 110 20.98 -6.97 0.78
C SER A 110 19.84 -5.95 0.67
N LYS A 111 19.81 -4.95 1.55
CA LYS A 111 18.78 -3.91 1.54
C LYS A 111 18.83 -3.00 0.30
N ILE A 112 20.00 -2.79 -0.30
CA ILE A 112 20.17 -1.99 -1.52
C ILE A 112 19.77 -2.78 -2.77
N CYS A 113 20.20 -4.04 -2.89
CA CYS A 113 19.95 -4.87 -4.06
C CYS A 113 18.51 -5.41 -4.10
N TYR A 114 17.90 -5.64 -2.94
CA TYR A 114 16.60 -6.28 -2.83
C TYR A 114 15.46 -5.58 -3.59
N PRO A 115 15.30 -4.24 -3.53
CA PRO A 115 14.30 -3.54 -4.34
C PRO A 115 14.41 -3.85 -5.85
N PHE A 116 15.62 -4.02 -6.38
CA PHE A 116 15.82 -4.36 -7.80
C PHE A 116 15.40 -5.79 -8.09
N MET A 117 15.74 -6.76 -7.22
CA MET A 117 15.28 -8.14 -7.35
C MET A 117 13.75 -8.25 -7.24
N ARG A 118 13.15 -7.55 -6.28
CA ARG A 118 11.70 -7.44 -6.14
C ARG A 118 11.06 -6.86 -7.41
N SER A 119 11.69 -5.86 -8.02
CA SER A 119 11.23 -5.30 -9.29
C SER A 119 11.28 -6.31 -10.42
N ALA A 120 12.38 -7.08 -10.53
CA ALA A 120 12.51 -8.14 -11.52
C ALA A 120 11.45 -9.25 -11.32
N ARG A 121 11.22 -9.67 -10.06
CA ARG A 121 10.14 -10.61 -9.71
C ARG A 121 8.79 -10.11 -10.21
N ASN A 122 8.46 -8.87 -9.87
CA ASN A 122 7.15 -8.30 -10.18
C ASN A 122 6.97 -8.08 -11.69
N PHE A 123 8.05 -7.77 -12.41
CA PHE A 123 8.03 -7.71 -13.87
C PHE A 123 7.77 -9.09 -14.49
N ALA A 124 8.46 -10.13 -14.00
CA ALA A 124 8.26 -11.50 -14.47
C ALA A 124 6.82 -12.01 -14.22
N LEU A 125 6.26 -11.73 -13.04
CA LEU A 125 4.86 -12.05 -12.72
C LEU A 125 3.88 -11.30 -13.62
N LYS A 126 4.09 -10.00 -13.82
CA LYS A 126 3.26 -9.18 -14.71
C LYS A 126 3.30 -9.69 -16.16
N PHE A 127 4.48 -10.06 -16.66
CA PHE A 127 4.64 -10.59 -18.01
C PHE A 127 3.93 -11.94 -18.19
N LYS A 128 3.90 -12.77 -17.14
CA LYS A 128 3.14 -14.03 -17.12
C LYS A 128 1.64 -13.83 -16.89
N GLY A 129 1.16 -12.61 -16.67
CA GLY A 129 -0.24 -12.34 -16.32
C GLY A 129 -0.67 -12.90 -14.95
N VAL A 130 0.30 -13.18 -14.07
CA VAL A 130 0.03 -13.77 -12.75
C VAL A 130 -0.42 -12.67 -11.78
N PRO A 131 -1.59 -12.80 -11.13
CA PRO A 131 -2.07 -11.82 -10.17
C PRO A 131 -1.26 -11.87 -8.87
N LYS A 132 -1.33 -10.77 -8.12
CA LYS A 132 -0.83 -10.69 -6.75
C LYS A 132 -1.46 -11.76 -5.86
N ILE A 133 -0.70 -12.25 -4.88
CA ILE A 133 -1.19 -13.18 -3.85
C ILE A 133 -2.15 -12.43 -2.92
N ASP A 134 -1.77 -11.21 -2.54
CA ASP A 134 -2.50 -10.31 -1.63
C ASP A 134 -2.92 -10.99 -0.32
N ASN A 135 -1.97 -11.69 0.31
CA ASN A 135 -2.19 -12.53 1.49
C ASN A 135 -2.60 -11.76 2.76
N ILE A 136 -2.50 -10.42 2.73
CA ILE A 136 -2.87 -9.53 3.83
C ILE A 136 -4.33 -9.04 3.68
N CYS A 137 -4.87 -9.09 2.47
CA CYS A 137 -6.19 -8.54 2.19
C CYS A 137 -7.29 -9.57 2.43
N ASP A 138 -8.24 -9.24 3.30
CA ASP A 138 -9.50 -9.97 3.43
C ASP A 138 -10.46 -9.54 2.32
N LYS A 139 -10.86 -10.50 1.47
CA LYS A 139 -11.66 -10.22 0.27
C LYS A 139 -13.15 -10.08 0.55
N ASP A 140 -13.60 -10.62 1.67
CA ASP A 140 -15.03 -10.61 2.03
C ASP A 140 -15.41 -9.35 2.83
N GLN A 141 -14.41 -8.60 3.28
CA GLN A 141 -14.57 -7.39 4.08
C GLN A 141 -14.26 -6.12 3.27
N PRO A 142 -14.83 -4.96 3.66
CA PRO A 142 -14.49 -3.70 3.04
C PRO A 142 -12.99 -3.39 3.15
N THR A 143 -12.41 -2.82 2.09
CA THR A 143 -10.96 -2.52 1.99
C THR A 143 -10.44 -1.72 3.19
N PHE A 144 -11.26 -0.84 3.74
CA PHE A 144 -10.91 0.03 4.85
C PHE A 144 -11.13 -0.58 6.25
N ARG A 145 -11.78 -1.74 6.35
CA ARG A 145 -11.96 -2.41 7.64
C ARG A 145 -10.63 -2.74 8.35
N PRO A 146 -9.65 -3.41 7.71
CA PRO A 146 -8.33 -3.61 8.33
C PRO A 146 -7.56 -2.30 8.55
N ILE A 147 -7.82 -1.26 7.75
CA ILE A 147 -7.17 0.06 7.88
C ILE A 147 -7.62 0.75 9.17
N PHE A 148 -8.91 0.70 9.49
CA PHE A 148 -9.46 1.27 10.73
C PHE A 148 -9.30 0.32 11.94
N GLY A 149 -9.12 -0.98 11.71
CA GLY A 149 -8.94 -1.98 12.76
C GLY A 149 -10.12 -1.97 13.74
N ASP A 150 -9.83 -1.93 15.03
CA ASP A 150 -10.83 -1.95 16.10
C ASP A 150 -11.83 -0.78 16.01
N SER A 151 -11.37 0.37 15.51
CA SER A 151 -12.22 1.57 15.35
C SER A 151 -13.29 1.42 14.28
N TRP A 152 -13.20 0.42 13.38
CA TRP A 152 -14.20 0.18 12.34
C TRP A 152 -15.62 0.03 12.91
N SER A 153 -15.75 -0.71 14.00
CA SER A 153 -17.04 -0.95 14.66
C SER A 153 -17.67 0.30 15.28
N SER A 154 -16.84 1.30 15.60
CA SER A 154 -17.26 2.58 16.19
C SER A 154 -17.54 3.67 15.15
N LEU A 155 -17.32 3.41 13.86
CA LEU A 155 -17.55 4.39 12.83
C LEU A 155 -19.05 4.73 12.70
N PRO A 156 -19.41 6.02 12.55
CA PRO A 156 -20.78 6.42 12.28
C PRO A 156 -21.32 5.74 11.02
N PRO A 157 -22.64 5.49 10.92
CA PRO A 157 -23.23 4.76 9.79
C PRO A 157 -22.85 5.30 8.41
N VAL A 158 -22.79 6.62 8.24
CA VAL A 158 -22.38 7.25 6.98
C VAL A 158 -20.94 6.91 6.58
N MET A 159 -20.02 6.80 7.55
CA MET A 159 -18.62 6.48 7.29
C MET A 159 -18.48 5.02 6.89
N SER A 160 -19.22 4.12 7.56
CA SER A 160 -19.28 2.71 7.18
C SER A 160 -19.83 2.52 5.76
N LYS A 161 -20.85 3.30 5.36
CA LYS A 161 -21.37 3.31 3.98
C LYS A 161 -20.36 3.89 2.99
N HIS A 162 -19.70 4.99 3.34
CA HIS A 162 -18.70 5.66 2.51
C HIS A 162 -17.50 4.76 2.20
N TYR A 163 -17.07 3.95 3.18
CA TYR A 163 -15.94 3.02 3.09
C TYR A 163 -16.34 1.56 2.80
N ALA A 164 -17.55 1.32 2.30
CA ALA A 164 -18.13 -0.03 2.19
C ALA A 164 -17.53 -0.92 1.10
N ASN A 165 -16.82 -0.36 0.11
CA ASN A 165 -16.38 -1.18 -1.02
C ASN A 165 -15.40 -2.28 -0.60
N ARG A 166 -15.63 -3.49 -1.10
CA ARG A 166 -14.73 -4.63 -0.94
C ARG A 166 -13.64 -4.63 -2.02
N PRO A 167 -12.45 -5.18 -1.75
CA PRO A 167 -11.42 -5.36 -2.77
C PRO A 167 -11.85 -6.44 -3.77
N TYR A 168 -11.27 -6.46 -4.97
CA TYR A 168 -11.57 -7.48 -5.99
C TYR A 168 -13.05 -7.60 -6.40
N SER A 169 -13.81 -6.51 -6.26
CA SER A 169 -15.23 -6.46 -6.58
C SER A 169 -15.54 -5.39 -7.63
N ASN A 170 -16.80 -5.32 -8.04
CA ASN A 170 -17.33 -4.23 -8.85
C ASN A 170 -18.12 -3.22 -7.98
N ASP A 171 -17.86 -3.19 -6.67
CA ASP A 171 -18.59 -2.31 -5.75
C ASP A 171 -18.33 -0.85 -6.14
N ILE A 172 -19.39 -0.04 -6.12
CA ILE A 172 -19.36 1.39 -6.36
C ILE A 172 -20.13 2.08 -5.24
N VAL A 173 -19.54 3.07 -4.59
CA VAL A 173 -20.25 3.98 -3.68
C VAL A 173 -20.21 5.37 -4.27
N THR A 174 -21.36 6.04 -4.35
CA THR A 174 -21.46 7.37 -4.91
C THR A 174 -21.82 8.37 -3.82
N VAL A 175 -21.10 9.48 -3.77
CA VAL A 175 -21.47 10.63 -2.94
C VAL A 175 -21.67 11.86 -3.80
N LYS A 176 -22.70 12.64 -3.49
CA LYS A 176 -23.01 13.91 -4.17
C LYS A 176 -22.99 15.02 -3.14
N GLY A 177 -22.43 16.16 -3.52
CA GLY A 177 -22.26 17.25 -2.58
C GLY A 177 -21.83 18.55 -3.26
N LYS A 178 -21.49 19.51 -2.42
CA LYS A 178 -20.96 20.80 -2.86
C LYS A 178 -19.71 21.12 -2.07
N MET A 179 -18.77 21.80 -2.70
CA MET A 179 -17.51 22.16 -2.08
C MET A 179 -17.02 23.56 -2.41
N ASP A 180 -16.22 24.10 -1.51
CA ASP A 180 -15.44 25.30 -1.69
C ASP A 180 -13.98 24.92 -1.90
N VAL A 181 -13.33 25.56 -2.86
CA VAL A 181 -11.90 25.40 -3.15
C VAL A 181 -11.24 26.77 -3.08
N LYS A 182 -10.22 26.90 -2.23
CA LYS A 182 -9.50 28.15 -1.96
C LYS A 182 -8.00 27.97 -2.10
N PHE A 183 -7.36 28.92 -2.79
CA PHE A 183 -5.92 28.97 -2.99
C PHE A 183 -5.32 30.18 -2.28
N ASN A 184 -4.10 29.99 -1.78
CA ASN A 184 -3.24 31.11 -1.42
C ASN A 184 -2.54 31.70 -2.66
N TRP A 185 -1.98 32.90 -2.54
CA TRP A 185 -1.26 33.62 -3.60
C TRP A 185 -0.18 32.76 -4.28
N PHE A 186 0.56 31.95 -3.52
CA PHE A 186 1.62 31.08 -4.06
C PHE A 186 1.07 30.00 -4.99
N ILE A 187 -0.05 29.37 -4.61
CA ILE A 187 -0.72 28.37 -5.45
C ILE A 187 -1.35 29.02 -6.69
N LYS A 188 -1.83 30.27 -6.58
CA LYS A 188 -2.32 31.03 -7.75
C LYS A 188 -1.20 31.27 -8.76
N LEU A 189 0.00 31.60 -8.29
CA LEU A 189 1.20 31.71 -9.14
C LEU A 189 1.52 30.37 -9.84
N MET A 190 1.43 29.26 -9.11
CA MET A 190 1.68 27.91 -9.65
C MET A 190 0.48 27.30 -10.41
N SER A 191 -0.64 28.00 -10.55
CA SER A 191 -1.87 27.48 -11.15
C SER A 191 -1.69 26.89 -12.56
N PRO A 192 -0.89 27.47 -13.48
CA PRO A 192 -0.62 26.86 -14.79
C PRO A 192 0.02 25.47 -14.69
N PHE A 193 0.96 25.29 -13.76
CA PHE A 193 1.60 23.99 -13.52
C PHE A 193 0.63 23.00 -12.87
N LEU A 194 -0.22 23.45 -11.95
CA LEU A 194 -1.22 22.60 -11.30
C LEU A 194 -2.22 22.02 -12.29
N ARG A 195 -2.66 22.81 -13.28
CA ARG A 195 -3.53 22.35 -14.38
C ARG A 195 -2.92 21.19 -15.16
N LEU A 196 -1.59 21.19 -15.34
CA LEU A 196 -0.88 20.13 -16.03
C LEU A 196 -0.64 18.90 -15.14
N SER A 197 -0.40 19.13 -13.84
CA SER A 197 -0.06 18.09 -12.87
C SER A 197 -1.16 17.03 -12.74
N GLY A 198 -2.44 17.42 -12.87
CA GLY A 198 -3.57 16.54 -12.61
C GLY A 198 -3.53 15.92 -11.20
N ALA A 199 -2.91 16.61 -10.24
CA ALA A 199 -2.73 16.18 -8.86
C ALA A 199 -3.70 16.88 -7.89
N LEU A 200 -4.22 18.06 -8.27
CA LEU A 200 -5.15 18.86 -7.47
C LEU A 200 -6.23 19.48 -8.35
N VAL A 201 -7.34 19.89 -7.74
CA VAL A 201 -8.38 20.67 -8.43
C VAL A 201 -7.81 22.04 -8.80
N PRO A 202 -7.79 22.44 -10.08
CA PRO A 202 -6.98 23.56 -10.54
C PRO A 202 -7.71 24.92 -10.52
N TYR A 203 -8.97 24.96 -10.11
CA TYR A 203 -9.80 26.17 -10.08
C TYR A 203 -10.35 26.42 -8.69
N GLU A 204 -10.33 27.69 -8.27
CA GLU A 204 -11.07 28.16 -7.10
C GLU A 204 -12.55 28.30 -7.43
N GLY A 205 -13.38 28.17 -6.41
CA GLY A 205 -14.82 28.38 -6.52
C GLY A 205 -15.50 28.05 -5.20
N ASN A 206 -16.71 28.56 -5.02
CA ASN A 206 -17.56 28.22 -3.89
C ASN A 206 -18.77 27.44 -4.42
N ASP A 207 -19.35 26.62 -3.55
CA ASP A 207 -20.58 25.86 -3.83
C ASP A 207 -20.50 24.98 -5.10
N ILE A 208 -19.31 24.47 -5.43
CA ILE A 208 -19.05 23.70 -6.65
C ILE A 208 -19.75 22.34 -6.55
N PRO A 209 -20.75 22.04 -7.41
CA PRO A 209 -21.38 20.73 -7.42
C PRO A 209 -20.35 19.65 -7.77
N THR A 210 -20.24 18.66 -6.89
CA THR A 210 -19.23 17.61 -6.99
C THR A 210 -19.88 16.25 -6.83
N ILE A 211 -19.50 15.32 -7.70
CA ILE A 211 -19.86 13.91 -7.61
C ILE A 211 -18.57 13.13 -7.41
N VAL A 212 -18.53 12.26 -6.41
CA VAL A 212 -17.40 11.34 -6.21
C VAL A 212 -17.92 9.92 -6.25
N ARG A 213 -17.32 9.11 -7.11
CA ARG A 213 -17.58 7.67 -7.21
C ARG A 213 -16.35 6.93 -6.70
N PHE A 214 -16.53 6.19 -5.63
CA PHE A 214 -15.54 5.26 -5.10
C PHE A 214 -15.76 3.91 -5.76
N LYS A 215 -14.76 3.40 -6.48
CA LYS A 215 -14.88 2.18 -7.28
C LYS A 215 -13.85 1.15 -6.83
N SER A 216 -14.27 -0.10 -6.73
CA SER A 216 -13.36 -1.23 -6.65
C SER A 216 -12.96 -1.72 -8.04
N GLU A 217 -11.80 -2.37 -8.13
CA GLU A 217 -11.36 -3.05 -9.34
C GLU A 217 -11.53 -4.57 -9.17
N PRO A 218 -12.12 -5.30 -10.12
CA PRO A 218 -12.35 -6.75 -9.99
C PRO A 218 -11.07 -7.60 -9.92
N HIS A 219 -9.92 -7.04 -10.27
CA HIS A 219 -8.63 -7.75 -10.32
C HIS A 219 -7.57 -7.14 -9.41
N SER A 220 -7.95 -6.23 -8.50
CA SER A 220 -7.01 -5.65 -7.55
C SER A 220 -7.69 -5.20 -6.26
N ASN A 221 -6.90 -4.96 -5.22
CA ASN A 221 -7.35 -4.34 -3.98
C ASN A 221 -7.29 -2.80 -4.01
N VAL A 222 -7.17 -2.21 -5.20
CA VAL A 222 -7.09 -0.75 -5.36
C VAL A 222 -8.48 -0.14 -5.19
N PHE A 223 -8.55 0.89 -4.35
CA PHE A 223 -9.74 1.69 -4.17
C PHE A 223 -9.63 2.98 -4.99
N CYS A 224 -10.44 3.11 -6.03
CA CYS A 224 -10.34 4.16 -7.03
C CYS A 224 -11.29 5.32 -6.70
N PHE A 225 -10.77 6.54 -6.73
CA PHE A 225 -11.58 7.75 -6.67
C PHE A 225 -11.77 8.30 -8.07
N ASP A 226 -13.02 8.50 -8.47
CA ASP A 226 -13.43 9.22 -9.67
C ASP A 226 -14.24 10.44 -9.24
N ARG A 227 -13.62 11.62 -9.29
CA ARG A 227 -14.21 12.88 -8.84
C ARG A 227 -14.53 13.75 -10.04
N GLU A 228 -15.78 14.19 -10.14
CA GLU A 228 -16.28 15.10 -11.16
C GLU A 228 -16.69 16.43 -10.51
N PHE A 229 -16.03 17.53 -10.92
CA PHE A 229 -16.31 18.89 -10.44
C PHE A 229 -16.94 19.72 -11.54
N ARG A 230 -18.09 20.36 -11.25
CA ARG A 230 -18.83 21.16 -12.22
C ARG A 230 -18.66 22.65 -11.94
N PHE A 231 -17.70 23.27 -12.61
CA PHE A 231 -17.47 24.71 -12.52
C PHE A 231 -18.39 25.48 -13.48
N VAL A 232 -18.87 26.65 -13.05
CA VAL A 232 -19.68 27.54 -13.88
C VAL A 232 -18.91 27.91 -15.15
N ASN A 233 -19.57 27.78 -16.31
CA ASN A 233 -19.00 28.10 -17.63
C ASN A 233 -17.71 27.34 -17.99
N LYS A 234 -17.50 26.13 -17.44
CA LYS A 234 -16.37 25.26 -17.81
C LYS A 234 -16.85 23.82 -18.03
N LYS A 235 -16.05 23.06 -18.78
CA LYS A 235 -16.26 21.60 -18.89
C LYS A 235 -16.06 20.95 -17.52
N PRO A 236 -16.80 19.86 -17.20
CA PRO A 236 -16.57 19.09 -15.97
C PRO A 236 -15.10 18.70 -15.86
N PHE A 237 -14.51 18.98 -14.70
CA PHE A 237 -13.14 18.57 -14.41
C PHE A 237 -13.17 17.20 -13.75
N HIS A 238 -12.48 16.23 -14.33
CA HIS A 238 -12.32 14.90 -13.76
C HIS A 238 -10.97 14.76 -13.07
N PHE A 239 -10.99 14.29 -11.83
CA PHE A 239 -9.79 13.99 -11.06
C PHE A 239 -9.86 12.56 -10.53
N ASN A 240 -8.98 11.73 -11.10
CA ASN A 240 -8.93 10.32 -10.78
C ASN A 240 -7.65 10.01 -10.00
N SER A 241 -7.81 9.29 -8.89
CA SER A 241 -6.70 8.81 -8.08
C SER A 241 -6.93 7.36 -7.65
N ARG A 242 -5.84 6.67 -7.33
CA ARG A 242 -5.84 5.25 -6.96
C ARG A 242 -5.26 5.09 -5.56
N MET A 243 -6.08 4.66 -4.61
CA MET A 243 -5.66 4.40 -3.25
C MET A 243 -5.21 2.95 -3.12
N ILE A 244 -3.99 2.78 -2.64
CA ILE A 244 -3.39 1.46 -2.42
C ILE A 244 -3.19 1.28 -0.91
N PRO A 245 -3.98 0.42 -0.25
CA PRO A 245 -3.76 0.04 1.14
C PRO A 245 -2.32 -0.44 1.35
N GLN A 246 -1.71 -0.01 2.44
CA GLN A 246 -0.44 -0.54 2.92
C GLN A 246 -0.70 -1.42 4.15
N ASN A 247 0.37 -1.93 4.76
CA ASN A 247 0.22 -2.69 6.01
C ASN A 247 -0.27 -1.77 7.15
N GLY A 248 -1.22 -2.26 7.95
CA GLY A 248 -1.82 -1.51 9.06
C GLY A 248 -2.77 -0.40 8.58
N ASN A 249 -2.63 0.80 9.16
CA ASN A 249 -3.53 1.94 8.94
C ASN A 249 -2.98 2.99 7.97
N GLU A 250 -2.06 2.59 7.08
CA GLU A 250 -1.47 3.49 6.09
C GLU A 250 -2.04 3.22 4.70
N VAL A 251 -2.26 4.29 3.93
CA VAL A 251 -2.70 4.21 2.53
C VAL A 251 -1.86 5.17 1.70
N ILE A 252 -1.57 4.80 0.46
CA ILE A 252 -0.94 5.69 -0.50
C ILE A 252 -1.93 6.01 -1.61
N GLU A 253 -2.30 7.29 -1.73
CA GLU A 253 -3.11 7.80 -2.83
C GLU A 253 -2.21 8.23 -3.99
N PHE A 254 -2.19 7.44 -5.06
CA PHE A 254 -1.46 7.77 -6.28
C PHE A 254 -2.27 8.68 -7.20
N MET A 255 -1.67 9.82 -7.51
CA MET A 255 -2.14 10.80 -8.48
C MET A 255 -1.47 10.55 -9.84
N ARG A 256 -1.74 11.43 -10.81
CA ARG A 256 -1.10 11.40 -12.13
C ARG A 256 0.45 11.46 -12.00
N PHE A 257 1.14 10.87 -12.97
CA PHE A 257 2.61 10.76 -13.02
C PHE A 257 3.25 9.92 -11.89
N GLY A 258 2.44 9.20 -11.09
CA GLY A 258 2.94 8.26 -10.08
C GLY A 258 3.33 8.91 -8.75
N ILE A 259 3.03 10.19 -8.54
CA ILE A 259 3.21 10.83 -7.23
C ILE A 259 2.11 10.31 -6.29
N GLY A 260 2.54 9.72 -5.17
CA GLY A 260 1.70 9.15 -4.14
C GLY A 260 1.76 9.98 -2.86
N TRP A 261 0.60 10.38 -2.33
CA TRP A 261 0.51 10.93 -0.98
C TRP A 261 0.31 9.77 0.00
N LYS A 262 1.27 9.59 0.91
CA LYS A 262 1.19 8.59 1.98
C LYS A 262 0.50 9.22 3.20
N CYS A 263 -0.60 8.62 3.63
CA CYS A 263 -1.36 9.08 4.79
C CYS A 263 -1.68 7.93 5.75
N LYS A 264 -1.80 8.28 7.03
CA LYS A 264 -2.26 7.39 8.09
C LYS A 264 -3.72 7.70 8.39
N TYR A 265 -4.57 6.68 8.36
CA TYR A 265 -5.97 6.75 8.71
C TYR A 265 -6.16 6.49 10.21
N SER A 266 -7.07 7.23 10.82
CA SER A 266 -7.47 7.04 12.21
C SER A 266 -8.86 7.61 12.42
N TYR A 267 -9.57 7.09 13.42
CA TYR A 267 -10.82 7.67 13.91
C TYR A 267 -10.62 8.10 15.35
N ASP A 268 -10.87 9.38 15.65
CA ASP A 268 -10.65 9.96 16.98
C ASP A 268 -11.89 9.92 17.89
N GLY A 269 -12.95 9.22 17.47
CA GLY A 269 -14.25 9.19 18.14
C GLY A 269 -15.23 10.26 17.65
N LYS A 270 -14.76 11.23 16.87
CA LYS A 270 -15.61 12.27 16.26
C LYS A 270 -15.48 12.31 14.75
N LYS A 271 -14.26 12.24 14.24
CA LYS A 271 -13.92 12.39 12.83
C LYS A 271 -12.86 11.38 12.40
N VAL A 272 -12.93 11.01 11.13
CA VAL A 272 -11.86 10.29 10.44
C VAL A 272 -10.77 11.30 10.09
N VAL A 273 -9.52 10.97 10.39
CA VAL A 273 -8.35 11.83 10.18
C VAL A 273 -7.35 11.12 9.28
N LEU A 274 -6.93 11.81 8.23
CA LEU A 274 -5.88 11.39 7.30
C LEU A 274 -4.65 12.25 7.56
N ALA A 275 -3.72 11.71 8.35
CA ALA A 275 -2.49 12.40 8.73
C ALA A 275 -1.37 12.18 7.71
N HIS A 276 -0.65 13.26 7.36
CA HIS A 276 0.50 13.19 6.46
C HIS A 276 1.61 12.27 6.97
N LYS A 277 2.11 11.37 6.12
CA LYS A 277 3.30 10.53 6.41
C LYS A 277 4.43 10.70 5.39
N GLY A 278 4.22 11.49 4.33
CA GLY A 278 5.22 11.79 3.31
C GLY A 278 4.66 11.64 1.89
N TYR A 279 5.55 11.82 0.92
CA TYR A 279 5.28 11.55 -0.49
C TYR A 279 6.18 10.42 -1.00
N VAL A 280 5.64 9.68 -1.94
CA VAL A 280 6.32 8.59 -2.63
C VAL A 280 6.19 8.84 -4.12
N TRP A 281 7.25 8.62 -4.89
CA TRP A 281 7.16 8.57 -6.35
C TRP A 281 7.27 7.13 -6.80
N LYS A 282 6.22 6.64 -7.46
CA LYS A 282 6.21 5.34 -8.11
C LYS A 282 6.89 5.42 -9.46
N ILE A 283 8.11 4.91 -9.54
CA ILE A 283 8.86 4.76 -10.78
C ILE A 283 8.90 3.26 -11.10
N PHE A 284 8.26 2.88 -12.20
CA PHE A 284 7.94 1.48 -12.53
C PHE A 284 7.19 0.76 -11.40
N ASN A 285 7.88 -0.08 -10.65
CA ASN A 285 7.33 -0.87 -9.56
C ASN A 285 8.04 -0.63 -8.23
N ILE A 286 8.85 0.45 -8.16
CA ILE A 286 9.54 0.90 -6.96
C ILE A 286 8.84 2.16 -6.46
N ASN A 287 8.52 2.14 -5.16
CA ASN A 287 8.00 3.28 -4.43
C ASN A 287 9.18 3.99 -3.76
N ILE A 288 9.61 5.12 -4.31
CA ILE A 288 10.75 5.89 -3.79
C ILE A 288 10.21 7.01 -2.89
N PRO A 289 10.53 7.05 -1.59
CA PRO A 289 10.21 8.19 -0.75
C PRO A 289 10.89 9.44 -1.29
N VAL A 290 10.14 10.53 -1.46
CA VAL A 290 10.66 11.77 -2.04
C VAL A 290 10.36 12.96 -1.13
N PRO A 291 11.29 13.90 -0.95
CA PRO A 291 11.10 15.07 -0.10
C PRO A 291 10.26 16.17 -0.78
N ILE A 292 9.32 15.79 -1.67
CA ILE A 292 8.44 16.74 -2.36
C ILE A 292 7.55 17.51 -1.38
N GLY A 293 7.40 17.03 -0.14
CA GLY A 293 6.76 17.80 0.93
C GLY A 293 7.42 19.17 1.20
N LEU A 294 8.71 19.34 0.86
CA LEU A 294 9.38 20.65 0.92
C LEU A 294 8.88 21.65 -0.12
N LEU A 295 8.16 21.20 -1.15
CA LEU A 295 7.64 22.03 -2.23
C LEU A 295 6.10 22.04 -2.24
N LEU A 296 5.48 20.87 -2.07
CA LEU A 296 4.01 20.73 -2.04
C LEU A 296 3.41 20.99 -0.66
N GLY A 297 4.19 20.96 0.41
CA GLY A 297 3.68 21.02 1.79
C GLY A 297 3.09 19.69 2.27
N SER A 298 2.54 19.68 3.48
CA SER A 298 1.92 18.50 4.09
C SER A 298 0.40 18.56 3.97
N GLY A 299 -0.18 17.48 3.45
CA GLY A 299 -1.63 17.29 3.35
C GLY A 299 -2.26 16.79 4.65
N TYR A 300 -3.39 17.35 5.04
CA TYR A 300 -4.21 16.93 6.17
C TYR A 300 -5.67 16.88 5.73
N ALA A 301 -6.33 15.73 5.87
CA ALA A 301 -7.76 15.62 5.65
C ALA A 301 -8.49 15.18 6.91
N GLU A 302 -9.73 15.64 7.04
CA GLU A 302 -10.66 15.20 8.06
C GLU A 302 -12.06 15.03 7.48
N GLU A 303 -12.79 14.03 7.98
CA GLU A 303 -14.15 13.71 7.58
C GLU A 303 -14.99 13.48 8.84
N GLU A 304 -16.09 14.23 8.98
CA GLU A 304 -16.94 14.21 10.16
C GLU A 304 -18.38 13.92 9.73
N ALA A 305 -18.99 12.93 10.37
CA ALA A 305 -20.38 12.58 10.13
C ALA A 305 -21.29 13.73 10.60
N LEU A 306 -22.28 14.07 9.77
CA LEU A 306 -23.33 15.03 10.10
C LEU A 306 -24.68 14.35 10.35
N SER A 307 -24.91 13.24 9.66
CA SER A 307 -26.07 12.36 9.82
C SER A 307 -25.71 10.95 9.34
N ASP A 308 -26.67 10.02 9.37
CA ASP A 308 -26.48 8.65 8.88
C ASP A 308 -26.18 8.55 7.39
N ASN A 309 -26.45 9.61 6.62
CA ASN A 309 -26.25 9.63 5.17
C ASN A 309 -25.41 10.82 4.69
N SER A 310 -25.02 11.74 5.58
CA SER A 310 -24.22 12.92 5.19
C SER A 310 -23.00 13.13 6.08
N PHE A 311 -21.95 13.65 5.48
CA PHE A 311 -20.71 13.99 6.15
C PHE A 311 -20.12 15.26 5.55
N LYS A 312 -19.35 15.98 6.36
CA LYS A 312 -18.50 17.06 5.87
C LYS A 312 -17.08 16.55 5.78
N MET A 313 -16.35 17.05 4.80
CA MET A 313 -14.92 16.82 4.70
C MET A 313 -14.17 18.14 4.56
N LYS A 314 -12.91 18.12 4.97
CA LYS A 314 -11.99 19.23 4.79
C LYS A 314 -10.60 18.67 4.52
N MET A 315 -9.95 19.21 3.49
CA MET A 315 -8.56 18.91 3.15
C MET A 315 -7.78 20.21 3.11
N VAL A 316 -6.61 20.20 3.71
CA VAL A 316 -5.69 21.35 3.76
C VAL A 316 -4.31 20.87 3.37
N ILE A 317 -3.62 21.66 2.55
CA ILE A 317 -2.19 21.49 2.30
C ILE A 317 -1.45 22.70 2.87
N THR A 318 -0.54 22.41 3.79
CA THR A 318 0.23 23.43 4.53
C THR A 318 1.70 23.32 4.19
N HIS A 319 2.28 24.38 3.65
CA HIS A 319 3.71 24.48 3.38
C HIS A 319 4.46 25.06 4.57
N MET A 320 5.70 24.62 4.76
CA MET A 320 6.53 25.06 5.88
C MET A 320 6.79 26.57 5.88
N LEU A 321 7.04 27.16 4.71
CA LEU A 321 7.35 28.59 4.54
C LEU A 321 6.14 29.46 4.19
N PHE A 322 5.15 28.92 3.50
CA PHE A 322 4.05 29.70 2.91
C PHE A 322 2.72 29.49 3.66
N GLY A 323 2.75 28.72 4.75
CA GLY A 323 1.58 28.39 5.54
C GLY A 323 0.54 27.62 4.73
N LYS A 324 -0.74 27.88 5.00
CA LYS A 324 -1.86 27.25 4.31
C LYS A 324 -1.87 27.65 2.82
N MET A 325 -1.58 26.69 1.95
CA MET A 325 -1.48 26.93 0.51
C MET A 325 -2.78 26.62 -0.23
N TYR A 326 -3.45 25.56 0.18
CA TYR A 326 -4.60 25.00 -0.52
C TYR A 326 -5.59 24.43 0.49
N GLU A 327 -6.86 24.73 0.30
CA GLU A 327 -7.94 24.21 1.13
C GLU A 327 -9.12 23.86 0.23
N TYR A 328 -9.70 22.68 0.44
CA TYR A 328 -11.09 22.45 0.04
C TYR A 328 -11.89 21.89 1.19
N LYS A 329 -13.16 22.26 1.23
CA LYS A 329 -14.11 21.78 2.23
C LYS A 329 -15.47 21.62 1.58
N GLY A 330 -16.24 20.64 2.01
CA GLY A 330 -17.53 20.39 1.41
C GLY A 330 -18.40 19.49 2.26
N THR A 331 -19.68 19.43 1.89
CA THR A 331 -20.64 18.50 2.49
C THR A 331 -21.15 17.57 1.42
N PHE A 332 -21.18 16.28 1.75
CA PHE A 332 -21.53 15.20 0.85
C PHE A 332 -22.62 14.34 1.47
N LYS A 333 -23.46 13.78 0.60
CA LYS A 333 -24.47 12.79 0.94
C LYS A 333 -24.16 11.50 0.18
N VAL A 334 -24.16 10.37 0.87
CA VAL A 334 -24.10 9.04 0.24
C VAL A 334 -25.42 8.81 -0.49
N VAL A 335 -25.32 8.45 -1.77
CA VAL A 335 -26.46 8.16 -2.63
C VAL A 335 -26.47 6.66 -2.83
N GLU A 336 -27.61 6.03 -2.55
CA GLU A 336 -27.82 4.63 -2.89
C GLU A 336 -27.82 4.50 -4.41
N ASN A 337 -27.11 3.51 -4.95
CA ASN A 337 -27.11 3.28 -6.39
C ASN A 337 -28.52 2.79 -6.79
N GLU A 338 -29.11 3.44 -7.79
CA GLU A 338 -30.33 2.98 -8.47
C GLU A 338 -30.08 1.69 -9.26
#